data_AF-A0A1H2TMT1-F1
#
_entry.id   AF-A0A1H2TMT1-F1
#
_cell.length_a   1.000
_cell.length_b   1.000
_cell.length_c   1.000
_cell.angle_alpha   90.00
_cell.angle_beta   90.00
_cell.angle_gamma   90.00
#
_symmetry.space_group_name_H-M   'P 1'
#
loop_
_entity.id
_entity.type
_entity.pdbx_description
1 polymer ?
#
loop_
_entity_poly.entity_id
_entity_poly.type
_entity_poly.pdbx_seq_one_letter_code
_entity_poly.pdbx_strand_id
1 'polypeptide(L)'
;MTESDTHPMTVFLHESKEGKIGFNPSSESDPARHWIFTRENAGFRFYFLVHDRDEVLGYKIRPRSLQWIGRFIYGREINYLEEPCEEVAELVSEAVEVREEPLDIGLMEKHCPGCQRFHEVTVMPKMDLAIHGVPGQRVFEETCPDCGESFVVKKTLWNLPGEGYPENRCELDESRLWEYSRRTP
;
A
#
# COMPACT_ATOMS: atom_id res chain seq x y z
N MET A 1 8.65 -19.90 -31.05
CA MET A 1 8.87 -18.85 -30.03
C MET A 1 7.49 -18.51 -29.48
N THR A 2 7.06 -19.25 -28.48
CA THR A 2 5.69 -19.16 -27.93
C THR A 2 5.68 -18.19 -26.75
N GLU A 3 4.76 -17.25 -26.81
CA GLU A 3 4.23 -16.36 -25.76
C GLU A 3 5.03 -16.30 -24.44
N SER A 4 5.99 -15.38 -24.43
CA SER A 4 6.20 -14.41 -23.35
C SER A 4 6.40 -14.96 -21.93
N ASP A 5 7.65 -15.29 -21.60
CA ASP A 5 8.21 -15.29 -20.22
C ASP A 5 8.26 -13.86 -19.63
N THR A 6 7.20 -13.07 -19.78
CA THR A 6 7.14 -11.73 -19.18
C THR A 6 6.89 -11.90 -17.69
N HIS A 7 7.87 -11.48 -16.89
CA HIS A 7 7.79 -11.59 -15.43
C HIS A 7 6.47 -10.97 -14.92
N PRO A 8 5.72 -11.65 -14.04
CA PRO A 8 4.43 -11.16 -13.55
C PRO A 8 4.45 -9.72 -13.00
N MET A 9 5.53 -9.33 -12.32
CA MET A 9 5.71 -7.91 -11.91
C MET A 9 5.70 -6.93 -13.09
N THR A 10 6.31 -7.30 -14.22
CA THR A 10 6.33 -6.47 -15.44
C THR A 10 4.91 -6.31 -15.98
N VAL A 11 4.14 -7.40 -16.04
CA VAL A 11 2.72 -7.36 -16.44
C VAL A 11 1.93 -6.47 -15.47
N PHE A 12 2.05 -6.69 -14.16
CA PHE A 12 1.38 -5.84 -13.16
C PHE A 12 1.74 -4.36 -13.30
N LEU A 13 3.02 -4.00 -13.45
CA LEU A 13 3.44 -2.60 -13.59
C LEU A 13 3.00 -1.94 -14.90
N HIS A 14 3.01 -2.67 -16.02
CA HIS A 14 2.58 -2.14 -17.31
C HIS A 14 1.07 -2.05 -17.41
N GLU A 15 0.37 -3.06 -16.92
CA GLU A 15 -1.06 -3.14 -17.05
C GLU A 15 -1.77 -2.32 -15.98
N SER A 16 -1.24 -2.21 -14.75
CA SER A 16 -1.88 -1.45 -13.66
C SER A 16 -2.11 0.02 -14.03
N LYS A 17 -3.39 0.33 -14.20
CA LYS A 17 -3.96 1.67 -14.25
C LYS A 17 -4.84 1.83 -13.02
N GLU A 18 -5.26 3.05 -12.72
CA GLU A 18 -6.14 3.32 -11.60
C GLU A 18 -7.34 2.34 -11.56
N GLY A 19 -7.54 1.71 -10.40
CA GLY A 19 -8.64 0.75 -10.20
C GLY A 19 -8.37 -0.68 -10.68
N LYS A 20 -7.25 -0.95 -11.38
CA LYS A 20 -6.90 -2.32 -11.79
C LYS A 20 -6.41 -3.17 -10.64
N ILE A 21 -6.72 -4.47 -10.74
CA ILE A 21 -6.59 -5.42 -9.64
C ILE A 21 -5.78 -6.64 -10.02
N GLY A 22 -4.79 -6.96 -9.19
CA GLY A 22 -4.23 -8.31 -9.13
C GLY A 22 -5.01 -9.14 -8.13
N PHE A 23 -5.57 -10.27 -8.54
CA PHE A 23 -6.34 -11.16 -7.68
C PHE A 23 -5.59 -12.48 -7.48
N ASN A 24 -5.41 -12.85 -6.21
CA ASN A 24 -4.93 -14.18 -5.83
C ASN A 24 -6.10 -14.92 -5.16
N PRO A 25 -6.61 -16.01 -5.78
CA PRO A 25 -7.67 -16.81 -5.19
C PRO A 25 -7.18 -17.53 -3.93
N SER A 26 -8.13 -18.00 -3.13
CA SER A 26 -7.82 -18.88 -2.01
C SER A 26 -7.20 -20.19 -2.52
N SER A 27 -6.30 -20.75 -1.72
CA SER A 27 -5.61 -22.01 -1.99
C SER A 27 -5.60 -22.90 -0.76
N GLU A 28 -5.20 -24.16 -0.90
CA GLU A 28 -5.04 -25.07 0.24
C GLU A 28 -4.03 -24.56 1.28
N SER A 29 -3.07 -23.72 0.87
CA SER A 29 -2.06 -23.14 1.75
C SER A 29 -2.45 -21.79 2.34
N ASP A 30 -3.38 -21.08 1.72
CA ASP A 30 -3.90 -19.79 2.17
C ASP A 30 -5.39 -19.69 1.83
N PRO A 31 -6.30 -19.94 2.80
CA PRO A 31 -7.73 -19.91 2.53
C PRO A 31 -8.26 -18.51 2.24
N ALA A 32 -7.42 -17.48 2.36
CA ALA A 32 -7.82 -16.11 2.17
C ALA A 32 -7.74 -15.65 0.71
N ARG A 33 -8.62 -14.71 0.37
CA ARG A 33 -8.64 -14.05 -0.94
C ARG A 33 -7.96 -12.70 -0.85
N HIS A 34 -7.09 -12.42 -1.80
CA HIS A 34 -6.27 -11.20 -1.80
C HIS A 34 -6.47 -10.43 -3.10
N TRP A 35 -6.74 -9.13 -2.97
CA TRP A 35 -6.81 -8.19 -4.08
C TRP A 35 -5.77 -7.11 -3.90
N ILE A 36 -4.89 -6.93 -4.88
CA ILE A 36 -3.94 -5.83 -4.94
C ILE A 36 -4.57 -4.74 -5.78
N PHE A 37 -4.77 -3.58 -5.19
CA PHE A 37 -5.29 -2.40 -5.86
C PHE A 37 -4.19 -1.40 -6.16
N THR A 38 -4.42 -0.63 -7.22
CA THR A 38 -3.59 0.52 -7.58
C THR A 38 -4.44 1.79 -7.67
N ARG A 39 -3.93 2.88 -7.10
CA ARG A 39 -4.48 4.23 -7.24
C ARG A 39 -3.41 5.14 -7.79
N GLU A 40 -3.72 5.91 -8.82
CA GLU A 40 -2.80 6.88 -9.39
C GLU A 40 -3.31 8.29 -9.08
N ASN A 41 -2.44 9.15 -8.58
CA ASN A 41 -2.73 10.57 -8.46
C ASN A 41 -1.49 11.40 -8.78
N ALA A 42 -1.64 12.44 -9.60
CA ALA A 42 -0.55 13.33 -10.01
C ALA A 42 0.72 12.60 -10.50
N GLY A 43 0.57 11.49 -11.24
CA GLY A 43 1.68 10.66 -11.74
C GLY A 43 2.31 9.72 -10.70
N PHE A 44 1.80 9.69 -9.46
CA PHE A 44 2.24 8.77 -8.43
C PHE A 44 1.25 7.63 -8.23
N ARG A 45 1.73 6.41 -8.44
CA ARG A 45 1.00 5.18 -8.09
C ARG A 45 1.17 4.77 -6.63
N PHE A 46 0.05 4.49 -6.00
CA PHE A 46 -0.10 3.92 -4.67
C PHE A 46 -0.61 2.50 -4.80
N TYR A 47 -0.21 1.66 -3.85
CA TYR A 47 -0.57 0.25 -3.85
C TYR A 47 -1.05 -0.16 -2.48
N PHE A 48 -2.14 -0.92 -2.46
CA PHE A 48 -2.71 -1.46 -1.24
C PHE A 48 -3.33 -2.82 -1.50
N LEU A 49 -3.41 -3.61 -0.43
CA LEU A 49 -3.95 -4.95 -0.43
C LEU A 49 -5.29 -4.93 0.30
N VAL A 50 -6.31 -5.51 -0.30
CA VAL A 50 -7.52 -5.93 0.40
C VAL A 50 -7.41 -7.44 0.65
N HIS A 51 -7.60 -7.81 1.90
CA HIS A 51 -7.55 -9.19 2.37
C HIS A 51 -8.92 -9.57 2.91
N ASP A 52 -9.50 -10.63 2.38
CA ASP A 52 -10.73 -11.25 2.88
C ASP A 52 -10.39 -12.64 3.44
N ARG A 53 -10.85 -12.88 4.67
CA ARG A 53 -10.70 -14.17 5.33
C ARG A 53 -12.10 -14.79 5.41
N ASP A 54 -12.33 -15.78 4.56
CA ASP A 54 -13.57 -16.57 4.57
C ASP A 54 -13.88 -17.00 6.03
N GLU A 55 -15.16 -16.84 6.43
CA GLU A 55 -15.79 -17.06 7.76
C GLU A 55 -16.16 -15.80 8.57
N VAL A 56 -15.57 -14.63 8.29
CA VAL A 56 -16.02 -13.35 8.86
C VAL A 56 -15.97 -12.30 7.75
N LEU A 57 -17.11 -11.70 7.39
CA LEU A 57 -17.20 -10.56 6.48
C LEU A 57 -16.35 -9.39 7.01
N GLY A 58 -15.06 -9.45 6.77
CA GLY A 58 -14.04 -8.65 7.43
C GLY A 58 -12.91 -8.40 6.47
N TYR A 59 -13.05 -7.34 5.68
CA TYR A 59 -12.00 -6.90 4.78
C TYR A 59 -10.93 -6.12 5.55
N LYS A 60 -9.67 -6.48 5.35
CA LYS A 60 -8.53 -5.71 5.85
C LYS A 60 -7.79 -5.04 4.71
N ILE A 61 -7.80 -3.71 4.69
CA ILE A 61 -7.05 -2.90 3.73
C ILE A 61 -5.69 -2.54 4.32
N ARG A 62 -4.60 -2.77 3.59
CA ARG A 62 -3.25 -2.42 4.03
C ARG A 62 -2.44 -1.76 2.92
N PRO A 63 -1.70 -0.67 3.22
CA PRO A 63 -0.80 -0.07 2.26
C PRO A 63 0.41 -0.99 2.01
N ARG A 64 0.93 -1.03 0.78
CA ARG A 64 2.02 -1.93 0.39
C ARG A 64 3.03 -1.26 -0.54
N SER A 65 4.31 -1.51 -0.30
CA SER A 65 5.36 -1.05 -1.21
C SER A 65 5.50 -1.97 -2.41
N LEU A 66 6.12 -1.47 -3.48
CA LEU A 66 6.35 -2.25 -4.70
C LEU A 66 7.22 -3.50 -4.44
N GLN A 67 8.18 -3.43 -3.51
CA GLN A 67 8.99 -4.58 -3.13
C GLN A 67 8.15 -5.70 -2.51
N TRP A 68 7.15 -5.34 -1.70
CA TRP A 68 6.21 -6.32 -1.15
C TRP A 68 5.37 -6.96 -2.26
N ILE A 69 4.86 -6.16 -3.20
CA ILE A 69 4.10 -6.67 -4.35
C ILE A 69 4.97 -7.65 -5.15
N GLY A 70 6.26 -7.36 -5.29
CA GLY A 70 7.23 -8.28 -5.91
C GLY A 70 7.22 -9.64 -5.26
N ARG A 71 7.37 -9.69 -3.94
CA ARG A 71 7.35 -10.94 -3.17
C ARG A 71 5.98 -11.61 -3.19
N PHE A 72 4.91 -10.83 -3.24
CA PHE A 72 3.55 -11.35 -3.28
C PHE A 72 3.26 -12.06 -4.59
N ILE A 73 3.57 -11.42 -5.71
CA ILE A 73 3.31 -11.95 -7.05
C ILE A 73 4.30 -13.07 -7.40
N TYR A 74 5.51 -13.05 -6.83
CA TYR A 74 6.54 -14.04 -7.13
C TYR A 74 6.10 -15.46 -6.73
N GLY A 75 5.94 -16.34 -7.73
CA GLY A 75 5.55 -17.73 -7.53
C GLY A 75 4.08 -17.96 -7.23
N ARG A 76 3.21 -16.95 -7.40
CA ARG A 76 1.74 -17.09 -7.27
C ARG A 76 1.06 -17.02 -8.64
N GLU A 77 -0.06 -17.75 -8.77
CA GLU A 77 -0.98 -17.58 -9.89
C GLU A 77 -1.82 -16.32 -9.64
N ILE A 78 -1.47 -15.22 -10.32
CA ILE A 78 -2.18 -13.95 -10.21
C ILE A 78 -3.09 -13.79 -11.43
N ASN A 79 -4.39 -13.66 -11.17
CA ASN A 79 -5.37 -13.27 -12.17
C ASN A 79 -5.46 -11.75 -12.22
N TYR A 80 -5.24 -11.15 -13.38
CA TYR A 80 -5.44 -9.72 -13.59
C TYR A 80 -6.92 -9.50 -13.89
N LEU A 81 -7.59 -8.75 -13.02
CA LEU A 81 -8.99 -8.37 -13.19
C LEU A 81 -9.09 -6.90 -13.56
N GLU A 82 -9.95 -6.58 -14.53
CA GLU A 82 -10.28 -5.20 -14.87
C GLU A 82 -11.27 -4.59 -13.88
N GLU A 83 -12.20 -5.39 -13.33
CA GLU A 83 -13.22 -4.91 -12.38
C GLU A 83 -13.31 -5.82 -11.13
N PRO A 84 -13.32 -5.24 -9.91
CA PRO A 84 -13.61 -5.97 -8.66
C PRO A 84 -15.09 -6.35 -8.58
N CYS A 85 -15.44 -7.27 -7.68
CA CYS A 85 -16.83 -7.38 -7.25
C CYS A 85 -17.29 -6.10 -6.53
N GLU A 86 -18.59 -5.81 -6.62
CA GLU A 86 -19.21 -4.58 -6.14
C GLU A 86 -18.90 -4.29 -4.67
N GLU A 87 -18.95 -5.30 -3.82
CA GLU A 87 -18.67 -5.22 -2.37
C GLU A 87 -17.25 -4.70 -2.07
N VAL A 88 -16.25 -5.21 -2.79
CA VAL A 88 -14.85 -4.79 -2.63
C VAL A 88 -14.64 -3.42 -3.25
N ALA A 89 -15.30 -3.12 -4.36
CA ALA A 89 -15.26 -1.82 -5.01
C ALA A 89 -15.76 -0.71 -4.08
N GLU A 90 -16.93 -0.92 -3.47
CA GLU A 90 -17.57 -0.01 -2.52
C GLU A 90 -16.68 0.19 -1.28
N LEU A 91 -16.20 -0.91 -0.69
CA LEU A 91 -15.29 -0.87 0.46
C LEU A 91 -14.04 -0.01 0.17
N VAL A 92 -13.40 -0.23 -0.98
CA VAL A 92 -12.20 0.54 -1.36
C VAL A 92 -12.56 2.00 -1.61
N SER A 93 -13.70 2.28 -2.25
CA SER A 93 -14.15 3.65 -2.50
C SER A 93 -14.46 4.43 -1.23
N GLU A 94 -15.00 3.78 -0.21
CA GLU A 94 -15.31 4.41 1.08
C GLU A 94 -14.09 4.54 2.00
N ALA A 95 -13.17 3.57 1.92
CA ALA A 95 -12.04 3.50 2.84
C ALA A 95 -10.81 4.26 2.35
N VAL A 96 -10.56 4.29 1.04
CA VAL A 96 -9.28 4.75 0.48
C VAL A 96 -9.44 6.11 -0.16
N GLU A 97 -8.65 7.07 0.30
CA GLU A 97 -8.62 8.44 -0.22
C GLU A 97 -7.18 8.89 -0.47
N VAL A 98 -6.99 9.76 -1.46
CA VAL A 98 -5.71 10.46 -1.66
C VAL A 98 -5.86 11.89 -1.15
N ARG A 99 -5.00 12.26 -0.19
CA ARG A 99 -4.93 13.60 0.39
C ARG A 99 -3.74 14.33 -0.21
N GLU A 100 -3.99 15.48 -0.81
CA GLU A 100 -2.94 16.36 -1.33
C GLU A 100 -2.49 17.35 -0.25
N GLU A 101 -1.20 17.69 -0.25
CA GLU A 101 -0.57 18.63 0.67
C GLU A 101 -0.92 18.41 2.16
N PRO A 102 -0.65 17.21 2.73
CA PRO A 102 -0.87 17.00 4.15
C PRO A 102 -0.02 17.98 4.97
N LEU A 103 -0.62 18.67 5.93
CA LEU A 103 0.05 19.67 6.79
C LEU A 103 0.92 19.03 7.90
N ASP A 104 1.47 17.85 7.65
CA ASP A 104 2.29 17.11 8.59
C ASP A 104 3.77 17.35 8.30
N ILE A 105 4.46 18.11 9.16
CA ILE A 105 5.91 18.28 9.07
C ILE A 105 6.59 17.13 9.81
N GLY A 106 7.58 16.49 9.17
CA GLY A 106 8.37 15.43 9.78
C GLY A 106 9.87 15.61 9.52
N LEU A 107 10.69 15.18 10.48
CA LEU A 107 12.12 14.96 10.27
C LEU A 107 12.32 13.56 9.70
N MET A 108 13.11 13.45 8.64
CA MET A 108 13.36 12.17 7.98
C MET A 108 14.80 12.10 7.49
N GLU A 109 15.49 11.02 7.85
CA GLU A 109 16.77 10.65 7.23
C GLU A 109 16.51 10.07 5.83
N LYS A 110 17.19 10.61 4.82
CA LYS A 110 17.03 10.19 3.42
C LYS A 110 18.38 9.94 2.78
N HIS A 111 18.45 8.86 2.02
CA HIS A 111 19.58 8.54 1.16
C HIS A 111 19.40 9.21 -0.20
N CYS A 112 20.29 10.13 -0.57
CA CYS A 112 20.27 10.77 -1.87
C CYS A 112 20.79 9.82 -2.95
N PRO A 113 20.05 9.57 -4.05
CA PRO A 113 20.51 8.70 -5.13
C PRO A 113 21.69 9.29 -5.92
N GLY A 114 21.81 10.63 -5.99
CA GLY A 114 22.89 11.31 -6.70
C GLY A 114 24.23 11.25 -5.98
N CYS A 115 24.28 11.75 -4.73
CA CYS A 115 25.52 11.81 -3.95
C CYS A 115 25.75 10.60 -3.03
N GLN A 116 24.79 9.66 -2.93
CA GLN A 116 24.85 8.43 -2.12
C GLN A 116 25.10 8.70 -0.63
N ARG A 117 24.64 9.86 -0.12
CA ARG A 117 24.77 10.25 1.28
C ARG A 117 23.42 10.30 1.97
N PHE A 118 23.46 10.08 3.29
CA PHE A 118 22.30 10.25 4.16
C PHE A 118 22.23 11.70 4.65
N HIS A 119 21.03 12.27 4.60
CA HIS A 119 20.76 13.62 5.06
C HIS A 119 19.50 13.59 5.92
N GLU A 120 19.55 14.27 7.06
CA GLU A 120 18.35 14.59 7.83
C GLU A 120 17.75 15.88 7.27
N VAL A 121 16.51 15.78 6.79
CA VAL A 121 15.81 16.90 6.18
C VAL A 121 14.42 17.03 6.80
N THR A 122 14.02 18.27 7.05
CA THR A 122 12.62 18.60 7.36
C THR A 122 11.83 18.52 6.08
N VAL A 123 10.85 17.62 6.05
CA VAL A 123 10.11 17.34 4.82
C VAL A 123 8.63 17.53 5.03
N MET A 124 8.00 18.04 3.97
CA MET A 124 6.55 18.13 3.86
C MET A 124 6.10 17.07 2.87
N PRO A 125 5.15 16.20 3.24
CA PRO A 125 4.55 15.32 2.27
C PRO A 125 3.81 16.13 1.22
N LYS A 126 3.92 15.67 -0.02
CA LYS A 126 3.15 16.24 -1.13
C LYS A 126 1.76 15.61 -1.20
N MET A 127 1.66 14.35 -0.81
CA MET A 127 0.42 13.59 -0.84
C MET A 127 0.51 12.35 0.05
N ASP A 128 -0.65 11.95 0.56
CA ASP A 128 -0.86 10.72 1.30
C ASP A 128 -1.98 9.89 0.67
N LEU A 129 -1.77 8.58 0.56
CA LEU A 129 -2.88 7.64 0.49
C LEU A 129 -3.33 7.35 1.92
N ALA A 130 -4.52 7.81 2.28
CA ALA A 130 -5.13 7.49 3.57
C ALA A 130 -6.13 6.34 3.43
N ILE A 131 -6.19 5.52 4.47
CA ILE A 131 -7.11 4.39 4.60
C ILE A 131 -7.90 4.62 5.90
N HIS A 132 -9.22 4.73 5.80
CA HIS A 132 -10.11 5.15 6.89
C HIS A 132 -9.62 6.42 7.59
N GLY A 133 -9.17 7.37 6.77
CA GLY A 133 -8.66 8.65 7.23
C GLY A 133 -7.30 8.63 7.94
N VAL A 134 -6.61 7.48 7.99
CA VAL A 134 -5.26 7.35 8.55
C VAL A 134 -4.24 7.24 7.40
N PRO A 135 -3.15 8.03 7.39
CA PRO A 135 -2.11 7.93 6.36
C PRO A 135 -1.48 6.54 6.30
N GLY A 136 -1.56 5.89 5.13
CA GLY A 136 -0.99 4.56 4.87
C GLY A 136 0.22 4.58 3.94
N GLN A 137 0.24 5.47 2.94
CA GLN A 137 1.44 5.74 2.13
C GLN A 137 1.62 7.23 1.95
N ARG A 138 2.87 7.67 1.92
CA ARG A 138 3.24 9.08 1.84
C ARG A 138 4.27 9.31 0.75
N VAL A 139 4.05 10.33 -0.07
CA VAL A 139 4.99 10.77 -1.11
C VAL A 139 5.64 12.07 -0.67
N PHE A 140 6.96 12.09 -0.82
CA PHE A 140 7.78 13.27 -0.62
C PHE A 140 8.53 13.57 -1.91
N GLU A 141 8.65 14.84 -2.25
CA GLU A 141 9.47 15.31 -3.35
C GLU A 141 10.46 16.30 -2.77
N GLU A 142 11.75 16.02 -2.90
CA GLU A 142 12.80 16.78 -2.23
C GLU A 142 13.96 17.04 -3.16
N THR A 143 14.75 18.05 -2.80
CA THR A 143 16.02 18.34 -3.48
C THR A 143 17.16 18.12 -2.51
N CYS A 144 18.16 17.35 -2.93
CA CYS A 144 19.34 17.07 -2.11
C CYS A 144 20.10 18.38 -1.81
N PRO A 145 20.41 18.68 -0.54
CA PRO A 145 21.15 19.89 -0.20
C PRO A 145 22.59 19.89 -0.71
N ASP A 146 23.21 18.71 -0.88
CA ASP A 146 24.60 18.57 -1.29
C ASP A 146 24.78 18.63 -2.81
N CYS A 147 23.96 17.90 -3.58
CA CYS A 147 24.11 17.81 -5.03
C CYS A 147 23.03 18.57 -5.84
N GLY A 148 22.01 19.12 -5.17
CA GLY A 148 20.92 19.85 -5.83
C GLY A 148 19.99 18.98 -6.67
N GLU A 149 20.12 17.66 -6.60
CA GLU A 149 19.28 16.75 -7.38
C GLU A 149 17.92 16.54 -6.72
N SER A 150 16.85 16.69 -7.50
CA SER A 150 15.49 16.44 -7.05
C SER A 150 15.13 14.96 -7.17
N PHE A 151 14.50 14.40 -6.13
CA PHE A 151 14.09 13.01 -6.10
C PHE A 151 12.79 12.81 -5.32
N VAL A 152 12.08 11.74 -5.66
CA VAL A 152 10.81 11.36 -5.03
C VAL A 152 11.04 10.17 -4.11
N VAL A 153 10.48 10.25 -2.91
CA VAL A 153 10.46 9.14 -1.95
C VAL A 153 9.03 8.76 -1.63
N LYS A 154 8.71 7.47 -1.76
CA LYS A 154 7.45 6.90 -1.27
C LYS A 154 7.71 6.08 -0.03
N LYS A 155 6.99 6.38 1.05
CA LYS A 155 7.09 5.66 2.32
C LYS A 155 5.76 5.00 2.63
N THR A 156 5.77 3.69 2.81
CA THR A 156 4.64 2.98 3.42
C THR A 156 4.70 3.20 4.93
N LEU A 157 3.62 3.74 5.50
CA LEU A 157 3.47 3.95 6.92
C LEU A 157 2.82 2.69 7.49
N TRP A 158 3.57 1.95 8.32
CA TRP A 158 3.15 0.65 8.85
C TRP A 158 2.19 0.76 10.04
N ASN A 159 1.71 1.96 10.35
CA ASN A 159 0.92 2.22 11.55
C ASN A 159 -0.52 2.62 11.16
N LEU A 160 -1.29 1.65 10.65
CA LEU A 160 -2.73 1.73 10.85
C LEU A 160 -2.99 1.35 12.32
N PRO A 161 -3.84 2.09 13.06
CA PRO A 161 -4.20 1.72 14.42
C PRO A 161 -4.73 0.27 14.42
N GLY A 162 -4.04 -0.63 15.13
CA GLY A 162 -4.36 -2.06 15.17
C GLY A 162 -3.25 -3.02 14.70
N GLU A 163 -2.02 -2.56 14.47
CA GLU A 163 -0.86 -3.45 14.35
C GLU A 163 0.28 -2.97 15.25
N GLY A 164 0.39 -3.57 16.43
CA GLY A 164 1.67 -3.64 17.12
C GLY A 164 2.46 -4.80 16.55
N TYR A 165 3.69 -4.55 16.14
CA TYR A 165 4.82 -5.08 16.91
C TYR A 165 5.89 -4.00 16.97
N PRO A 166 6.01 -3.29 18.11
CA PRO A 166 7.22 -2.54 18.41
C PRO A 166 8.26 -3.55 18.93
N GLU A 167 9.41 -3.65 18.27
CA GLU A 167 10.62 -4.00 19.00
C GLU A 167 10.94 -2.82 19.92
N ASN A 168 10.22 -2.73 21.05
CA ASN A 168 10.59 -2.14 22.33
C ASN A 168 9.33 -1.82 23.14
N ARG A 169 9.12 -2.66 24.16
CA ARG A 169 8.32 -2.50 25.38
C ARG A 169 7.49 -1.21 25.50
N CYS A 170 6.17 -1.37 25.49
CA CYS A 170 5.29 -0.79 26.51
C CYS A 170 3.99 -1.62 26.51
N GLU A 171 3.66 -2.19 27.67
CA GLU A 171 2.45 -2.95 27.96
C GLU A 171 1.22 -2.10 27.60
N LEU A 172 0.37 -2.57 26.68
CA LEU A 172 -0.91 -1.95 26.40
C LEU A 172 -2.01 -3.02 26.26
N ASP A 173 -3.04 -2.79 27.06
CA ASP A 173 -4.29 -3.50 27.31
C ASP A 173 -4.93 -4.18 26.08
N GLU A 174 -5.09 -5.50 26.18
CA GLU A 174 -5.60 -6.42 25.14
C GLU A 174 -7.13 -6.32 24.92
N SER A 175 -7.85 -5.52 25.72
CA SER A 175 -9.33 -5.48 25.73
C SER A 175 -9.99 -4.69 24.61
N ARG A 176 -9.23 -4.03 23.71
CA ARG A 176 -9.79 -3.14 22.66
C ARG A 176 -9.62 -3.67 21.22
N LEU A 177 -9.31 -4.95 21.05
CA LEU A 177 -8.86 -5.54 19.80
C LEU A 177 -9.94 -6.17 18.90
N TRP A 178 -11.23 -6.03 19.22
CA TRP A 178 -12.29 -6.77 18.50
C TRP A 178 -13.43 -5.85 18.05
N GLU A 179 -13.95 -6.17 16.87
CA GLU A 179 -15.20 -5.68 16.25
C GLU A 179 -15.13 -4.39 15.42
N TYR A 180 -14.83 -4.55 14.12
CA TYR A 180 -15.63 -3.87 13.08
C TYR A 180 -15.90 -4.86 11.94
N SER A 181 -16.67 -5.90 12.24
CA SER A 181 -17.45 -6.62 11.24
C SER A 181 -18.62 -5.72 10.83
N ARG A 182 -18.69 -5.29 9.56
CA ARG A 182 -19.99 -4.87 9.04
C ARG A 182 -20.83 -6.14 8.98
N ARG A 183 -21.72 -6.31 9.95
CA ARG A 183 -22.89 -7.15 9.75
C ARG A 183 -23.77 -6.41 8.75
N THR A 184 -23.67 -6.75 7.48
CA THR A 184 -24.78 -6.50 6.55
C THR A 184 -26.00 -7.27 7.10
N PRO A 185 -27.19 -6.63 7.21
CA PRO A 185 -28.38 -7.28 7.77
C PRO A 185 -28.86 -8.48 6.95
#